data_AF-A0A6J5GHF5-F1
#
_entry.id   AF-A0A6J5GHF5-F1
#
_cell.length_a   1.000
_cell.length_b   1.000
_cell.length_c   1.000
_cell.angle_alpha   90.00
_cell.angle_beta   90.00
_cell.angle_gamma   90.00
#
_symmetry.space_group_name_H-M   'P 1'
#
loop_
_entity.id
_entity.type
_entity.pdbx_description
1 polymer ?
#
loop_
_entity_poly.entity_id
_entity_poly.type
_entity_poly.pdbx_seq_one_letter_code
_entity_poly.pdbx_strand_id
1 'polypeptide(L)'
;MPLSSPAPRQLRHQRAIRAVAYEREDGLWDIDACLTDHKPRDVPLAAGVRPNGLPIHELWLRITIDRKLNVVDAEASSDWVPYDGQCQNAHPAYRALIGLNLLKNFRREAGQLLAGTVGCTHLTEMLGVLPTVAIQAFVGAVWDVSSGTPGEESGQEPSKTADGEAAGEKPPFQLGRCHALRFDGEAVKQFYPRWYGHVPRSIERGASASSVRDDPGLSQEGRAGVLAHE
;
A
#
# COMPACT_ATOMS: atom_id res chain seq x y z
N MET A 1 -11.25 1.28 -23.81
CA MET A 1 -10.87 2.00 -22.57
C MET A 1 -11.86 3.13 -22.35
N PRO A 2 -12.47 3.28 -21.16
CA PRO A 2 -13.39 4.38 -20.87
C PRO A 2 -12.60 5.66 -20.49
N LEU A 3 -11.73 6.11 -21.40
CA LEU A 3 -11.06 7.42 -21.31
C LEU A 3 -11.49 8.25 -22.51
N SER A 4 -11.33 9.57 -22.44
CA SER A 4 -11.54 10.45 -23.59
C SER A 4 -10.61 10.09 -24.75
N SER A 5 -11.03 10.41 -25.97
CA SER A 5 -10.22 10.19 -27.17
C SER A 5 -8.88 10.92 -27.03
N PRO A 6 -7.73 10.21 -27.14
CA PRO A 6 -6.43 10.85 -27.01
C PRO A 6 -6.07 11.62 -28.29
N ALA A 7 -5.18 12.60 -28.15
CA ALA A 7 -4.48 13.18 -29.29
C ALA A 7 -3.66 12.11 -30.05
N PRO A 8 -3.34 12.31 -31.34
CA PRO A 8 -2.47 11.42 -32.09
C PRO A 8 -1.14 11.18 -31.36
N ARG A 9 -0.73 9.91 -31.24
CA ARG A 9 0.44 9.49 -30.45
C ARG A 9 1.06 8.22 -31.01
N GLN A 10 2.33 7.97 -30.66
CA GLN A 10 3.07 6.76 -31.02
C GLN A 10 3.42 5.97 -29.76
N LEU A 11 3.33 4.64 -29.83
CA LEU A 11 3.86 3.79 -28.77
C LEU A 11 5.39 3.94 -28.71
N ARG A 12 5.94 4.19 -27.52
CA ARG A 12 7.39 4.30 -27.30
C ARG A 12 7.93 3.29 -26.31
N HIS A 13 7.10 2.92 -25.34
CA HIS A 13 7.44 2.02 -24.27
C HIS A 13 6.14 1.47 -23.66
N GLN A 14 6.17 0.21 -23.23
CA GLN A 14 5.10 -0.41 -22.48
C GLN A 14 5.71 -1.08 -21.25
N ARG A 15 5.25 -0.67 -20.08
CA ARG A 15 5.52 -1.34 -18.82
C ARG A 15 4.26 -2.05 -18.35
N ALA A 16 4.41 -3.25 -17.82
CA ALA A 16 3.36 -3.94 -17.09
C ALA A 16 3.91 -4.45 -15.76
N ILE A 17 3.17 -4.22 -14.68
CA ILE A 17 3.42 -4.85 -13.37
C ILE A 17 2.23 -5.76 -13.08
N ARG A 18 2.50 -7.05 -12.94
CA ARG A 18 1.53 -8.05 -12.52
C ARG A 18 1.89 -8.50 -11.11
N ALA A 19 0.92 -8.57 -10.22
CA ALA A 19 1.10 -9.09 -8.87
C ALA A 19 -0.02 -10.09 -8.57
N VAL A 20 0.33 -11.26 -8.06
CA VAL A 20 -0.62 -12.35 -7.74
C VAL A 20 -0.37 -12.80 -6.31
N ALA A 21 -1.44 -12.94 -5.53
CA ALA A 21 -1.37 -13.40 -4.15
C ALA A 21 -1.86 -14.85 -4.05
N TYR A 22 -1.17 -15.66 -3.26
CA TYR A 22 -1.46 -17.07 -3.03
C TYR A 22 -1.51 -17.34 -1.52
N GLU A 23 -2.55 -18.04 -1.06
CA GLU A 23 -2.55 -18.65 0.27
C GLU A 23 -1.78 -19.97 0.21
N ARG A 24 -0.88 -20.19 1.17
CA ARG A 24 -0.10 -21.43 1.29
C ARG A 24 -0.75 -22.38 2.28
N GLU A 25 -0.44 -23.66 2.14
CA GLU A 25 -0.91 -24.72 3.05
C GLU A 25 -0.41 -24.56 4.49
N ASP A 26 0.72 -23.88 4.69
CA ASP A 26 1.28 -23.57 6.02
C ASP A 26 0.68 -22.31 6.66
N GLY A 27 -0.32 -21.70 6.03
CA GLY A 27 -1.02 -20.51 6.51
C GLY A 27 -0.28 -19.18 6.28
N LEU A 28 0.88 -19.22 5.62
CA LEU A 28 1.54 -18.04 5.07
C LEU A 28 0.95 -17.67 3.71
N TRP A 29 1.34 -16.51 3.19
CA TRP A 29 0.86 -16.01 1.90
C TRP A 29 2.03 -15.55 1.05
N ASP A 30 2.08 -15.96 -0.21
CA ASP A 30 3.07 -15.48 -1.17
C ASP A 30 2.44 -14.40 -2.07
N ILE A 31 3.21 -13.38 -2.40
CA ILE A 31 2.86 -12.38 -3.41
C ILE A 31 3.96 -12.35 -4.45
N ASP A 32 3.62 -12.83 -5.65
CA ASP A 32 4.49 -12.86 -6.81
C ASP A 32 4.26 -11.62 -7.66
N ALA A 33 5.24 -10.73 -7.71
CA ALA A 33 5.26 -9.56 -8.57
C ALA A 33 6.22 -9.75 -9.74
N CYS A 34 5.77 -9.38 -10.94
CA CYS A 34 6.52 -9.41 -12.18
C CYS A 34 6.41 -8.06 -12.88
N LEU A 35 7.56 -7.45 -13.20
CA LEU A 35 7.64 -6.26 -14.04
C LEU A 35 8.17 -6.65 -15.41
N THR A 36 7.44 -6.29 -16.45
CA THR A 36 7.91 -6.41 -17.84
C THR A 36 7.99 -5.06 -18.54
N ASP A 37 9.07 -4.85 -19.28
CA ASP A 37 9.31 -3.64 -20.08
C ASP A 37 9.51 -4.01 -21.55
N HIS A 38 8.67 -3.47 -22.42
CA HIS A 38 8.75 -3.66 -23.87
C HIS A 38 8.98 -2.34 -24.61
N LYS A 39 9.62 -2.42 -25.76
CA LYS A 39 9.69 -1.33 -26.75
C LYS A 39 9.19 -1.86 -28.10
N PRO A 40 8.48 -1.04 -28.90
CA PRO A 40 7.89 -1.47 -30.17
C PRO A 40 8.92 -1.47 -31.32
N ARG A 41 10.16 -1.87 -31.00
CA ARG A 41 11.32 -1.85 -31.90
C ARG A 41 12.44 -2.66 -31.28
N ASP A 42 13.38 -3.06 -32.14
CA ASP A 42 14.65 -3.61 -31.70
C ASP A 42 15.41 -2.61 -30.81
N VAL A 43 16.09 -3.14 -29.81
CA VAL A 43 16.85 -2.36 -28.84
C VAL A 43 18.29 -2.84 -28.84
N PRO A 44 19.26 -2.01 -29.25
CA PRO A 44 20.66 -2.34 -29.03
C PRO A 44 20.97 -2.26 -27.54
N LEU A 45 21.47 -3.35 -26.97
CA LEU A 45 21.92 -3.49 -25.59
C LEU A 45 23.40 -3.91 -25.58
N ALA A 46 24.04 -3.84 -24.41
CA ALA A 46 25.43 -4.24 -24.26
C ALA A 46 25.67 -5.71 -24.64
N ALA A 47 24.70 -6.59 -24.36
CA ALA A 47 24.74 -8.02 -24.68
C ALA A 47 24.34 -8.34 -26.14
N GLY A 48 23.94 -7.35 -26.93
CA GLY A 48 23.44 -7.53 -28.30
C GLY A 48 22.09 -6.89 -28.56
N VAL A 49 21.51 -7.14 -29.73
CA VAL A 49 20.19 -6.61 -30.08
C VAL A 49 19.10 -7.43 -29.39
N ARG A 50 18.19 -6.75 -28.70
CA ARG A 50 16.92 -7.29 -28.23
C ARG A 50 15.87 -7.12 -29.34
N PRO A 51 15.37 -8.20 -29.95
CA PRO A 51 14.31 -8.12 -30.95
C PRO A 51 13.02 -7.50 -30.41
N ASN A 52 12.30 -6.80 -31.28
CA ASN A 52 10.93 -6.36 -31.01
C ASN A 52 10.04 -7.55 -30.60
N GLY A 53 9.17 -7.32 -29.62
CA GLY A 53 8.29 -8.35 -29.05
C GLY A 53 8.90 -9.11 -27.87
N LEU A 54 10.21 -9.00 -27.61
CA LEU A 54 10.83 -9.53 -26.39
C LEU A 54 10.97 -8.44 -25.32
N PRO A 55 10.83 -8.79 -24.03
CA PRO A 55 11.04 -7.86 -22.94
C PRO A 55 12.51 -7.43 -22.82
N ILE A 56 12.70 -6.17 -22.47
CA ILE A 56 13.98 -5.59 -22.06
C ILE A 56 14.25 -5.94 -20.60
N HIS A 57 13.19 -5.84 -19.78
CA HIS A 57 13.18 -6.29 -18.40
C HIS A 57 12.07 -7.31 -18.22
N GLU A 58 12.38 -8.41 -17.54
CA GLU A 58 11.41 -9.32 -16.95
C GLU A 58 11.96 -9.72 -15.59
N LEU A 59 11.44 -9.07 -14.56
CA LEU A 59 11.99 -9.12 -13.22
C LEU A 59 10.92 -9.60 -12.25
N TRP A 60 11.33 -10.45 -11.33
CA TRP A 60 10.45 -11.11 -10.37
C TRP A 60 10.83 -10.72 -8.96
N LEU A 61 9.82 -10.53 -8.13
CA LEU A 61 9.94 -10.38 -6.69
C LEU A 61 8.83 -11.18 -6.03
N ARG A 62 9.21 -12.14 -5.18
CA ARG A 62 8.31 -12.84 -4.27
C ARG A 62 8.51 -12.30 -2.86
N ILE A 63 7.42 -11.99 -2.17
CA ILE A 63 7.44 -11.84 -0.72
C ILE A 63 6.50 -12.86 -0.09
N THR A 64 6.92 -13.43 1.03
CA THR A 64 6.05 -14.26 1.88
C THR A 64 5.65 -13.45 3.10
N ILE A 65 4.36 -13.46 3.43
CA ILE A 65 3.82 -12.72 4.57
C ILE A 65 3.02 -13.62 5.51
N ASP A 66 3.01 -13.25 6.80
CA ASP A 66 2.10 -13.83 7.78
C ASP A 66 0.70 -13.17 7.74
N ARG A 67 -0.25 -13.70 8.53
CA ARG A 67 -1.61 -13.14 8.64
C ARG A 67 -1.66 -11.74 9.28
N LYS A 68 -0.56 -11.26 9.85
CA LYS A 68 -0.42 -9.88 10.37
C LYS A 68 0.23 -8.96 9.33
N LEU A 69 0.47 -9.45 8.10
CA LEU A 69 1.12 -8.76 7.00
C LEU A 69 2.58 -8.39 7.27
N ASN A 70 3.27 -9.12 8.15
CA ASN A 70 4.72 -9.04 8.28
C ASN A 70 5.37 -9.86 7.17
N VAL A 71 6.40 -9.31 6.53
CA VAL A 71 7.23 -10.03 5.57
C VAL A 71 8.12 -11.00 6.35
N VAL A 72 7.98 -12.29 6.07
CA VAL A 72 8.77 -13.37 6.69
C VAL A 72 9.83 -13.94 5.75
N ASP A 73 9.67 -13.77 4.44
CA ASP A 73 10.70 -14.06 3.44
C ASP A 73 10.57 -13.15 2.21
N ALA A 74 11.67 -13.02 1.46
CA ALA A 74 11.71 -12.26 0.22
C ALA A 74 12.80 -12.79 -0.73
N GLU A 75 12.45 -12.92 -2.01
CA GLU A 75 13.32 -13.38 -3.08
C GLU A 75 13.12 -12.53 -4.34
N ALA A 76 14.23 -12.17 -5.00
CA ALA A 76 14.21 -11.47 -6.28
C ALA A 76 14.93 -12.31 -7.35
N SER A 77 14.42 -12.25 -8.58
CA SER A 77 15.02 -12.91 -9.74
C SER A 77 14.84 -12.04 -10.98
N SER A 78 15.55 -12.36 -12.06
CA SER A 78 15.47 -11.63 -13.33
C SER A 78 15.76 -12.54 -14.51
N ASP A 79 14.81 -12.66 -15.42
CA ASP A 79 14.92 -13.47 -16.63
C ASP A 79 15.49 -12.65 -17.79
N TRP A 80 15.06 -11.39 -17.89
CA TRP A 80 15.53 -10.47 -18.92
C TRP A 80 16.06 -9.18 -18.31
N VAL A 81 17.30 -8.84 -18.65
CA VAL A 81 17.99 -7.62 -18.21
C VAL A 81 18.90 -7.07 -19.32
N PRO A 82 19.18 -5.76 -19.31
CA PRO A 82 20.12 -5.15 -20.27
C PRO A 82 21.59 -5.38 -19.93
N TYR A 83 21.93 -5.63 -18.66
CA TYR A 83 23.30 -5.88 -18.20
C TYR A 83 23.35 -7.21 -17.45
N ASP A 84 23.46 -8.30 -18.20
CA ASP A 84 23.44 -9.65 -17.65
C ASP A 84 24.60 -9.90 -16.68
N GLY A 85 24.33 -10.67 -15.63
CA GLY A 85 25.20 -10.85 -14.46
C GLY A 85 25.30 -9.64 -13.52
N GLN A 86 25.10 -8.41 -14.00
CA GLN A 86 25.29 -7.21 -13.18
C GLN A 86 24.00 -6.72 -12.51
N CYS A 87 22.88 -6.75 -13.23
CA CYS A 87 21.58 -6.39 -12.66
C CYS A 87 21.16 -7.34 -11.53
N GLN A 88 21.58 -8.61 -11.61
CA GLN A 88 21.29 -9.65 -10.63
C GLN A 88 22.05 -9.48 -9.30
N ASN A 89 23.14 -8.71 -9.28
CA ASN A 89 23.89 -8.44 -8.04
C ASN A 89 23.04 -7.72 -6.98
N ALA A 90 21.95 -7.06 -7.37
CA ALA A 90 21.02 -6.43 -6.45
C ALA A 90 20.03 -7.42 -5.80
N HIS A 91 19.89 -8.65 -6.30
CA HIS A 91 18.87 -9.59 -5.80
C HIS A 91 18.97 -9.87 -4.29
N PRO A 92 20.15 -10.13 -3.70
CA PRO A 92 20.25 -10.41 -2.27
C PRO A 92 19.80 -9.24 -1.38
N ALA A 93 19.87 -8.00 -1.86
CA ALA A 93 19.48 -6.82 -1.09
C ALA A 93 17.99 -6.83 -0.72
N TYR A 94 17.14 -7.50 -1.51
CA TYR A 94 15.69 -7.56 -1.26
C TYR A 94 15.32 -8.40 -0.02
N ARG A 95 16.26 -9.18 0.52
CA ARG A 95 16.07 -9.83 1.84
C ARG A 95 15.91 -8.81 2.97
N ALA A 96 16.34 -7.55 2.79
CA ALA A 96 16.12 -6.47 3.74
C ALA A 96 14.63 -6.14 3.97
N LEU A 97 13.72 -6.65 3.12
CA LEU A 97 12.27 -6.52 3.32
C LEU A 97 11.75 -7.38 4.49
N ILE A 98 12.48 -8.44 4.88
CA ILE A 98 12.09 -9.33 5.98
C ILE A 98 12.01 -8.54 7.28
N GLY A 99 10.90 -8.69 8.00
CA GLY A 99 10.60 -7.95 9.23
C GLY A 99 9.82 -6.65 9.01
N LEU A 100 9.73 -6.13 7.78
CA LEU A 100 8.81 -5.03 7.48
C LEU A 100 7.36 -5.50 7.52
N ASN A 101 6.42 -4.56 7.70
CA ASN A 101 4.99 -4.85 7.71
C ASN A 101 4.25 -4.03 6.65
N LEU A 102 3.43 -4.67 5.82
CA LEU A 102 2.77 -4.04 4.67
C LEU A 102 1.81 -2.90 5.06
N LEU A 103 1.29 -2.88 6.29
CA LEU A 103 0.41 -1.80 6.80
C LEU A 103 1.18 -0.69 7.51
N LYS A 104 2.40 -0.94 7.98
CA LYS A 104 3.18 0.01 8.78
C LYS A 104 4.25 0.66 7.92
N ASN A 105 3.87 1.69 7.17
CA ASN A 105 4.80 2.52 6.40
C ASN A 105 5.71 1.78 5.40
N PHE A 106 5.34 0.55 5.00
CA PHE A 106 6.15 -0.34 4.15
C PHE A 106 6.85 0.37 2.99
N ARG A 107 6.10 1.15 2.21
CA ARG A 107 6.64 1.83 1.02
C ARG A 107 7.78 2.80 1.36
N ARG A 108 7.68 3.51 2.48
CA ARG A 108 8.70 4.46 2.92
C ARG A 108 9.93 3.72 3.42
N GLU A 109 9.74 2.74 4.29
CA GLU A 109 10.84 1.99 4.92
C GLU A 109 11.59 1.14 3.89
N ALA A 110 10.88 0.42 3.04
CA ALA A 110 11.47 -0.34 1.95
C ALA A 110 12.20 0.57 0.94
N GLY A 111 11.63 1.73 0.62
CA GLY A 111 12.28 2.73 -0.25
C GLY A 111 13.57 3.30 0.35
N GLN A 112 13.65 3.43 1.68
CA GLN A 112 14.88 3.85 2.37
C GLN A 112 15.95 2.76 2.37
N LEU A 113 15.57 1.50 2.64
CA LEU A 113 16.49 0.37 2.70
C LEU A 113 17.11 0.04 1.33
N LEU A 114 16.33 0.22 0.25
CA LEU A 114 16.72 -0.14 -1.11
C LEU A 114 17.07 1.08 -1.98
N ALA A 115 17.33 2.22 -1.35
CA ALA A 115 17.65 3.47 -2.04
C ALA A 115 18.99 3.42 -2.81
N GLY A 116 19.13 4.34 -3.77
CA GLY A 116 20.37 4.50 -4.52
C GLY A 116 20.70 3.26 -5.34
N THR A 117 21.89 2.70 -5.13
CA THR A 117 22.40 1.52 -5.85
C THR A 117 22.27 0.23 -5.04
N VAL A 118 21.62 0.27 -3.87
CA VAL A 118 21.42 -0.92 -3.03
C VAL A 118 20.40 -1.85 -3.67
N GLY A 119 19.21 -1.32 -3.98
CA GLY A 119 18.24 -1.99 -4.83
C GLY A 119 18.42 -1.59 -6.29
N CYS A 120 17.69 -2.27 -7.18
CA CYS A 120 17.53 -1.78 -8.54
C CYS A 120 16.21 -0.98 -8.64
N THR A 121 16.19 0.08 -9.44
CA THR A 121 15.01 0.94 -9.60
C THR A 121 13.75 0.14 -9.97
N HIS A 122 13.90 -0.83 -10.88
CA HIS A 122 12.80 -1.61 -11.44
C HIS A 122 12.14 -2.56 -10.42
N LEU A 123 12.94 -3.36 -9.69
CA LEU A 123 12.41 -4.24 -8.64
C LEU A 123 11.82 -3.41 -7.48
N THR A 124 12.46 -2.29 -7.12
CA THR A 124 12.00 -1.41 -6.02
C THR A 124 10.65 -0.75 -6.33
N GLU A 125 10.37 -0.43 -7.60
CA GLU A 125 9.08 0.11 -8.03
C GLU A 125 7.92 -0.85 -7.73
N MET A 126 8.11 -2.16 -7.90
CA MET A 126 7.07 -3.16 -7.65
C MET A 126 6.59 -3.17 -6.19
N LEU A 127 7.43 -2.75 -5.24
CA LEU A 127 7.07 -2.64 -3.82
C LEU A 127 5.89 -1.71 -3.59
N GLY A 128 5.65 -0.76 -4.50
CA GLY A 128 4.53 0.17 -4.43
C GLY A 128 3.16 -0.51 -4.47
N VAL A 129 3.02 -1.64 -5.16
CA VAL A 129 1.72 -2.32 -5.34
C VAL A 129 1.45 -3.42 -4.32
N LEU A 130 2.49 -3.97 -3.69
CA LEU A 130 2.37 -5.15 -2.82
C LEU A 130 1.38 -4.96 -1.66
N PRO A 131 1.38 -3.84 -0.90
CA PRO A 131 0.45 -3.69 0.22
C PRO A 131 -1.02 -3.75 -0.20
N THR A 132 -1.36 -3.13 -1.33
CA THR A 132 -2.75 -3.11 -1.82
C THR A 132 -3.18 -4.47 -2.35
N VAL A 133 -2.28 -5.20 -3.02
CA VAL A 133 -2.55 -6.57 -3.49
C VAL A 133 -2.81 -7.50 -2.30
N ALA A 134 -1.95 -7.44 -1.28
CA ALA A 134 -2.11 -8.20 -0.05
C ALA A 134 -3.45 -7.91 0.65
N ILE A 135 -3.77 -6.63 0.84
CA ILE A 135 -5.01 -6.20 1.50
C ILE A 135 -6.23 -6.71 0.73
N GLN A 136 -6.26 -6.57 -0.60
CA GLN A 136 -7.41 -7.00 -1.39
C GLN A 136 -7.55 -8.53 -1.41
N ALA A 137 -6.45 -9.29 -1.35
CA ALA A 137 -6.50 -10.74 -1.21
C ALA A 137 -7.02 -11.18 0.17
N PHE A 138 -6.71 -10.43 1.23
CA PHE A 138 -7.11 -10.74 2.60
C PHE A 138 -8.59 -10.42 2.90
N VAL A 139 -9.16 -9.42 2.23
CA VAL A 139 -10.58 -9.07 2.39
C VAL A 139 -11.44 -10.26 1.93
N GLY A 140 -12.28 -10.79 2.83
CA GLY A 140 -13.13 -11.95 2.58
C GLY A 140 -12.48 -13.32 2.84
N ALA A 141 -11.14 -13.42 2.75
CA ALA A 141 -10.42 -14.66 3.07
C ALA A 141 -9.92 -14.71 4.52
N VAL A 142 -9.35 -13.61 5.01
CA VAL A 142 -8.79 -13.48 6.37
C VAL A 142 -9.62 -12.51 7.22
N TRP A 143 -10.14 -11.45 6.61
CA TRP A 143 -11.01 -10.48 7.28
C TRP A 143 -12.44 -10.65 6.83
N ASP A 144 -13.31 -11.00 7.78
CA ASP A 144 -14.74 -11.13 7.55
C ASP A 144 -15.35 -9.76 7.18
N VAL A 145 -16.03 -9.73 6.04
CA VAL A 145 -16.75 -8.57 5.52
C VAL A 145 -18.25 -8.60 5.87
N SER A 146 -18.74 -9.74 6.35
CA SER A 146 -20.15 -10.07 6.56
C SER A 146 -20.66 -9.83 7.98
N SER A 147 -19.80 -9.47 8.93
CA SER A 147 -20.16 -9.12 10.32
C SER A 147 -20.92 -7.78 10.44
N GLY A 148 -21.87 -7.54 9.53
CA GLY A 148 -22.69 -6.34 9.40
C GLY A 148 -24.08 -6.57 8.78
N THR A 149 -24.49 -7.82 8.51
CA THR A 149 -25.88 -8.13 8.10
C THR A 149 -26.70 -8.61 9.31
N PRO A 150 -27.87 -8.02 9.62
CA PRO A 150 -28.74 -8.54 10.67
C PRO A 150 -29.43 -9.82 10.18
N GLY A 151 -29.17 -10.93 10.87
CA GLY A 151 -29.92 -12.17 10.77
C GLY A 151 -29.32 -13.20 9.81
N GLU A 152 -28.28 -13.90 10.26
CA GLU A 152 -28.17 -15.36 10.11
C GLU A 152 -27.00 -15.86 10.98
N GLU A 153 -27.27 -16.95 11.69
CA GLU A 153 -26.52 -17.46 12.84
C GLU A 153 -25.09 -17.91 12.46
N SER A 154 -24.08 -17.24 13.02
CA SER A 154 -22.77 -17.86 13.26
C SER A 154 -22.62 -18.09 14.76
N GLY A 155 -22.71 -19.36 15.17
CA GLY A 155 -22.76 -19.82 16.54
C GLY A 155 -21.46 -19.64 17.32
N GLN A 156 -21.17 -18.39 17.72
CA GLN A 156 -20.20 -18.10 18.75
C GLN A 156 -20.82 -17.10 19.74
N GLU A 157 -21.33 -17.64 20.86
CA GLU A 157 -21.79 -16.87 22.02
C GLU A 157 -20.73 -15.82 22.42
N PRO A 158 -21.05 -14.52 22.41
CA PRO A 158 -20.21 -13.53 23.05
C PRO A 158 -20.33 -13.74 24.56
N SER A 159 -19.20 -14.07 25.18
CA SER A 159 -19.02 -14.02 26.63
C SER A 159 -19.56 -12.69 27.17
N LYS A 160 -20.72 -12.75 27.86
CA LYS A 160 -21.27 -11.63 28.62
C LYS A 160 -20.33 -11.35 29.79
N THR A 161 -19.55 -10.28 29.71
CA THR A 161 -19.00 -9.65 30.92
C THR A 161 -20.11 -8.85 31.60
N ALA A 162 -20.13 -8.90 32.94
CA ALA A 162 -21.22 -8.42 33.79
C ALA A 162 -21.38 -6.88 33.86
N ASP A 163 -20.56 -6.12 33.14
CA ASP A 163 -20.64 -4.67 33.07
C ASP A 163 -21.07 -4.29 31.65
N GLY A 164 -22.28 -3.77 31.51
CA GLY A 164 -23.00 -3.52 30.25
C GLY A 164 -22.40 -2.45 29.31
N GLU A 165 -21.08 -2.35 29.20
CA GLU A 165 -20.42 -1.68 28.08
C GLU A 165 -20.31 -2.67 26.92
N ALA A 166 -21.09 -2.43 25.87
CA ALA A 166 -20.87 -3.10 24.59
C ALA A 166 -19.42 -2.83 24.15
N ALA A 167 -18.55 -3.82 24.31
CA ALA A 167 -17.16 -3.75 23.87
C ALA A 167 -17.14 -3.24 22.43
N GLY A 168 -16.64 -2.01 22.26
CA GLY A 168 -16.84 -1.19 21.06
C GLY A 168 -16.56 -1.95 19.77
N GLU A 169 -17.64 -2.34 19.11
CA GLU A 169 -17.59 -3.08 17.86
C GLU A 169 -16.91 -2.21 16.80
N LYS A 170 -15.91 -2.78 16.12
CA LYS A 170 -15.12 -2.04 15.13
C LYS A 170 -15.71 -2.25 13.74
N PRO A 171 -15.73 -1.20 12.88
CA PRO A 171 -16.16 -1.38 11.50
C PRO A 171 -15.26 -2.39 10.76
N PRO A 172 -15.81 -3.11 9.75
CA PRO A 172 -15.02 -3.94 8.84
C PRO A 172 -13.81 -3.18 8.28
N PHE A 173 -12.68 -3.88 8.13
CA PHE A 173 -11.37 -3.27 7.86
C PHE A 173 -11.36 -2.36 6.61
N GLN A 174 -12.14 -2.70 5.59
CA GLN A 174 -12.21 -1.97 4.32
C GLN A 174 -12.94 -0.62 4.39
N LEU A 175 -13.78 -0.38 5.41
CA LEU A 175 -14.53 0.86 5.52
C LEU A 175 -13.61 2.03 5.92
N GLY A 176 -13.84 3.20 5.31
CA GLY A 176 -13.04 4.40 5.48
C GLY A 176 -11.68 4.39 4.76
N ARG A 177 -11.36 3.35 3.96
CA ARG A 177 -10.05 3.18 3.32
C ARG A 177 -10.03 3.31 1.81
N CYS A 178 -11.18 3.43 1.16
CA CYS A 178 -11.28 3.78 -0.25
C CYS A 178 -12.40 4.79 -0.47
N HIS A 179 -12.38 5.46 -1.62
CA HIS A 179 -13.33 6.52 -1.94
C HIS A 179 -14.79 6.07 -1.85
N ALA A 180 -15.11 4.90 -2.40
CA ALA A 180 -16.47 4.37 -2.40
C ALA A 180 -16.94 3.96 -0.99
N LEU A 181 -16.04 3.44 -0.15
CA LEU A 181 -16.33 2.93 1.19
C LEU A 181 -16.09 3.95 2.31
N ARG A 182 -16.10 5.25 2.00
CA ARG A 182 -16.07 6.31 3.03
C ARG A 182 -17.31 6.22 3.93
N PHE A 183 -17.16 6.47 5.23
CA PHE A 183 -18.26 6.28 6.20
C PHE A 183 -19.48 7.18 5.93
N ASP A 184 -19.31 8.31 5.25
CA ASP A 184 -20.34 9.24 4.80
C ASP A 184 -20.79 9.01 3.33
N GLY A 185 -20.41 7.88 2.74
CA GLY A 185 -20.64 7.58 1.32
C GLY A 185 -21.91 6.78 1.05
N GLU A 186 -22.45 6.93 -0.16
CA GLU A 186 -23.69 6.25 -0.56
C GLU A 186 -23.56 4.73 -0.51
N ALA A 187 -22.40 4.17 -0.90
CA ALA A 187 -22.18 2.73 -0.82
C ALA A 187 -22.20 2.22 0.64
N VAL A 188 -21.64 2.97 1.60
CA VAL A 188 -21.73 2.60 3.02
C VAL A 188 -23.16 2.75 3.52
N LYS A 189 -23.87 3.82 3.13
CA LYS A 189 -25.28 4.02 3.47
C LYS A 189 -26.16 2.86 3.01
N GLN A 190 -25.95 2.39 1.78
CA GLN A 190 -26.76 1.34 1.16
C GLN A 190 -26.38 -0.06 1.65
N PHE A 191 -25.08 -0.40 1.66
CA PHE A 191 -24.61 -1.77 1.88
C PHE A 191 -24.09 -2.03 3.30
N TYR A 192 -23.77 -0.98 4.07
CA TYR A 192 -23.27 -1.07 5.44
C TYR A 192 -23.94 -0.02 6.36
N PRO A 193 -25.29 0.10 6.37
CA PRO A 193 -26.00 1.21 7.00
C PRO A 193 -25.66 1.40 8.48
N ARG A 194 -25.33 0.30 9.17
CA ARG A 194 -24.88 0.30 10.57
C ARG A 194 -23.64 1.19 10.82
N TRP A 195 -22.75 1.29 9.84
CA TRP A 195 -21.49 2.03 9.95
C TRP A 195 -21.55 3.41 9.28
N TYR A 196 -22.70 3.78 8.69
CA TYR A 196 -22.86 5.09 8.06
C TYR A 196 -22.73 6.22 9.08
N GLY A 197 -21.90 7.21 8.77
CA GLY A 197 -21.58 8.32 9.67
C GLY A 197 -20.61 7.97 10.81
N HIS A 198 -20.04 6.75 10.85
CA HIS A 198 -19.04 6.40 11.85
C HIS A 198 -17.82 7.34 11.78
N VAL A 199 -17.45 7.94 12.91
CA VAL A 199 -16.28 8.82 13.03
C VAL A 199 -15.12 8.01 13.62
N PRO A 200 -14.03 7.76 12.88
CA PRO A 200 -12.88 7.07 13.43
C PRO A 200 -12.22 7.88 14.55
N ARG A 201 -11.82 7.23 15.64
CA ARG A 201 -11.08 7.84 16.77
C ARG A 201 -9.81 8.64 16.39
N SER A 202 -9.24 8.41 15.20
CA SER A 202 -8.12 9.22 14.69
C SER A 202 -8.52 10.64 14.29
N ILE A 203 -9.77 10.83 13.84
CA ILE A 203 -10.33 12.14 13.49
C ILE A 203 -10.80 12.88 14.74
N GLU A 204 -11.39 12.17 15.72
CA GLU A 204 -11.79 12.75 17.02
C GLU A 204 -10.60 13.40 17.75
N ARG A 205 -9.43 12.73 17.74
CA ARG A 205 -8.19 13.28 18.32
C ARG A 205 -7.68 14.52 17.58
N GLY A 206 -7.80 14.55 16.25
CA GLY A 206 -7.45 15.74 15.44
C GLY A 206 -8.37 16.93 15.69
N ALA A 207 -9.69 16.69 15.79
CA ALA A 207 -10.69 17.71 16.07
C ALA A 207 -10.56 18.31 17.48
N SER A 208 -10.29 17.46 18.49
CA SER A 208 -10.04 17.91 19.87
C SER A 208 -8.73 18.68 20.03
N ALA A 209 -7.71 18.40 19.21
CA ALA A 209 -6.45 19.14 19.21
C ALA A 209 -6.56 20.50 18.52
N SER A 210 -7.45 20.64 17.53
CA SER A 210 -7.73 21.91 16.85
C SER A 210 -8.63 22.87 17.65
N SER A 211 -9.38 22.39 18.64
CA SER A 211 -10.29 23.21 19.45
C SER A 211 -9.64 23.88 20.67
N VAL A 212 -8.31 23.75 20.87
CA VAL A 212 -7.57 24.34 22.02
C VAL A 212 -6.84 25.63 21.63
N ARG A 213 -7.10 26.20 20.45
CA ARG A 213 -6.51 27.47 20.01
C ARG A 213 -7.57 28.54 19.76
N ASP A 214 -8.22 28.99 20.82
CA ASP A 214 -8.86 30.30 20.86
C ASP A 214 -8.80 30.81 22.30
N ASP A 215 -7.77 31.60 22.61
CA ASP A 215 -7.79 32.54 23.72
C ASP A 215 -7.42 33.93 23.17
N PRO A 216 -8.35 34.89 23.10
CA PRO A 216 -8.09 36.23 22.62
C PRO A 216 -7.85 37.16 23.82
N GLY A 217 -6.63 37.68 23.97
CA GLY A 217 -6.41 38.90 24.75
C GLY A 217 -5.02 39.06 25.36
N LEU A 218 -4.27 40.05 24.89
CA LEU A 218 -4.28 41.40 25.49
C LEU A 218 -3.16 42.25 24.87
N SER A 219 -3.58 43.35 24.26
CA SER A 219 -2.74 44.45 23.80
C SER A 219 -1.99 45.09 24.97
N GLN A 220 -0.71 45.38 24.78
CA GLN A 220 -0.06 46.45 25.52
C GLN A 220 0.92 47.20 24.62
N GLU A 221 0.58 48.46 24.35
CA GLU A 221 1.44 49.48 23.77
C GLU A 221 2.65 49.74 24.69
N GLY A 222 3.83 50.04 24.11
CA GLY A 222 4.97 50.42 24.94
C GLY A 222 6.32 50.64 24.27
N ARG A 223 6.40 51.70 23.46
CA ARG A 223 7.50 52.69 23.44
C ARG A 223 8.87 52.33 22.83
N ALA A 224 9.28 53.24 21.94
CA ALA A 224 10.54 53.35 21.22
C ALA A 224 11.80 53.42 22.11
N GLY A 225 12.90 52.90 21.57
CA GLY A 225 14.26 53.10 22.06
C GLY A 225 15.28 52.72 20.98
N VAL A 226 15.65 53.70 20.15
CA VAL A 226 16.85 53.71 19.31
C VAL A 226 18.07 53.47 20.18
N LEU A 227 19.06 52.71 19.71
CA LEU A 227 20.50 53.00 19.87
C LEU A 227 21.34 52.06 18.99
N ALA A 228 22.19 52.68 18.18
CA ALA A 228 23.27 52.08 17.39
C ALA A 228 24.54 51.87 18.23
N HIS A 229 25.60 51.36 17.56
CA HIS A 229 26.97 51.01 17.99
C HIS A 229 27.16 49.49 18.15
N GLU A 230 28.13 48.82 17.52
CA GLU A 230 29.25 49.16 16.62
C GLU A 230 29.49 47.96 15.70
#